data_AF-A0A2K8T595-F1
#
_entry.id   AF-A0A2K8T595-F1
#
_cell.length_a   1.000
_cell.length_b   1.000
_cell.length_c   1.000
_cell.angle_alpha   90.00
_cell.angle_beta   90.00
_cell.angle_gamma   90.00
#
_symmetry.space_group_name_H-M   'P 1'
#
loop_
_entity.id
_entity.type
_entity.pdbx_description
1 polymer ?
#
loop_
_entity_poly.entity_id
_entity_poly.type
_entity_poly.pdbx_seq_one_letter_code
_entity_poly.pdbx_strand_id
1 'polypeptide(L)'
;MNSLTQFWKQGVFTLFGIGLLTAPAQAINITTTSDPNVLVNNILSSGITVLNLTYNGAAPASGTFTDGLSSGIGIDKGIILTSGNATLAPGPNNSDSTTGNNGLLGDTDLNRWNPGFSTQDASVLTFDFTSDTGDLFFNYVFASEEYNEFSNSSFNDVFGFFAAHTAVVIISASLTSIRPSSSCPIPFNKSSVIA
;
A
#
# COMPACT_ATOMS: atom_id res chain seq x y z
N MET A 1 26.59 -46.41 -45.25
CA MET A 1 25.24 -45.82 -45.14
C MET A 1 24.33 -46.89 -44.57
N ASN A 2 23.85 -46.73 -43.33
CA ASN A 2 22.64 -47.36 -42.78
C ASN A 2 22.26 -46.71 -41.43
N SER A 3 21.35 -45.73 -41.57
CA SER A 3 20.30 -45.21 -40.68
C SER A 3 20.42 -45.22 -39.14
N LEU A 4 20.38 -44.00 -38.60
CA LEU A 4 20.26 -43.58 -37.19
C LEU A 4 18.84 -43.82 -36.58
N THR A 5 18.27 -45.02 -36.66
CA THR A 5 16.85 -45.22 -36.26
C THR A 5 16.60 -46.36 -35.26
N GLN A 6 17.35 -46.43 -34.16
CA GLN A 6 17.09 -47.44 -33.10
C GLN A 6 17.20 -46.88 -31.66
N PHE A 7 16.65 -45.69 -31.39
CA PHE A 7 16.62 -45.11 -30.03
C PHE A 7 15.20 -44.83 -29.49
N TRP A 8 14.22 -45.64 -29.88
CA TRP A 8 12.86 -45.56 -29.35
C TRP A 8 12.39 -46.90 -28.77
N LYS A 9 13.03 -47.39 -27.71
CA LYS A 9 12.39 -48.34 -26.79
C LYS A 9 12.80 -48.04 -25.35
N GLN A 10 11.78 -47.63 -24.58
CA GLN A 10 11.70 -47.59 -23.11
C GLN A 10 12.17 -46.31 -22.43
N GLY A 11 11.26 -45.34 -22.36
CA GLY A 11 11.28 -44.27 -21.38
C GLY A 11 9.84 -43.87 -21.06
N VAL A 12 9.19 -44.58 -20.13
CA VAL A 12 7.94 -44.09 -19.53
C VAL A 12 8.34 -42.96 -18.58
N PHE A 13 8.30 -41.72 -19.07
CA PHE A 13 8.38 -40.53 -18.24
C PHE A 13 6.98 -40.24 -17.71
N THR A 14 6.73 -40.61 -16.45
CA THR A 14 5.53 -40.17 -15.74
C THR A 14 5.70 -38.68 -15.44
N LEU A 15 5.06 -37.84 -16.26
CA LEU A 15 4.95 -36.41 -16.02
C LEU A 15 4.04 -36.22 -14.81
N PHE A 16 4.61 -36.00 -13.61
CA PHE A 16 3.84 -35.44 -12.51
C PHE A 16 3.44 -34.03 -12.93
N GLY A 17 2.20 -33.88 -13.39
CA GLY A 17 1.61 -32.57 -13.63
C GLY A 17 1.62 -31.81 -12.32
N ILE A 18 2.57 -30.87 -12.18
CA ILE A 18 2.47 -29.81 -11.18
C ILE A 18 1.29 -28.95 -11.65
N GLY A 19 0.09 -29.28 -11.17
CA GLY A 19 -1.04 -28.37 -11.27
C GLY A 19 -0.66 -27.12 -10.51
N LEU A 20 -0.46 -26.00 -11.22
CA LEU A 20 -0.47 -24.70 -10.58
C LEU A 20 -1.85 -24.54 -9.94
N LEU A 21 -1.94 -24.78 -8.63
CA LEU A 21 -3.10 -24.39 -7.85
C LEU A 21 -3.06 -22.87 -7.79
N THR A 22 -3.81 -22.21 -8.68
CA THR A 22 -4.11 -20.79 -8.55
C THR A 22 -5.07 -20.66 -7.36
N ALA A 23 -4.53 -20.42 -6.16
CA ALA A 23 -5.35 -19.94 -5.08
C ALA A 23 -5.94 -18.59 -5.51
N PRO A 24 -7.24 -18.33 -5.31
CA PRO A 24 -7.77 -16.99 -5.51
C PRO A 24 -7.00 -16.05 -4.58
N ALA A 25 -6.50 -14.92 -5.11
CA ALA A 25 -5.96 -13.87 -4.27
C ALA A 25 -7.06 -13.43 -3.31
N GLN A 26 -6.80 -13.54 -2.00
CA GLN A 26 -7.76 -13.08 -0.99
C GLN A 26 -7.59 -11.58 -0.83
N ALA A 27 -8.66 -10.81 -0.99
CA ALA A 27 -8.61 -9.38 -0.77
C ALA A 27 -8.49 -9.08 0.74
N ILE A 28 -7.85 -7.97 1.10
CA ILE A 28 -7.87 -7.47 2.48
C ILE A 28 -9.29 -7.16 2.93
N ASN A 29 -9.54 -7.35 4.22
CA ASN A 29 -10.75 -6.87 4.85
C ASN A 29 -10.50 -5.50 5.48
N ILE A 30 -11.41 -4.53 5.25
CA ILE A 30 -11.24 -3.15 5.71
C ILE A 30 -12.39 -2.74 6.60
N THR A 31 -12.05 -2.13 7.74
CA THR A 31 -12.99 -1.44 8.60
C THR A 31 -12.64 0.03 8.62
N THR A 32 -13.47 0.87 8.00
CA THR A 32 -13.24 2.33 7.98
C THR A 32 -13.39 2.93 9.37
N THR A 33 -12.50 3.86 9.70
CA THR A 33 -12.56 4.63 10.94
C THR A 33 -11.72 5.88 10.81
N SER A 34 -12.26 7.00 11.28
CA SER A 34 -11.53 8.27 11.42
C SER A 34 -11.14 8.56 12.88
N ASP A 35 -11.35 7.60 13.79
CA ASP A 35 -10.91 7.73 15.19
C ASP A 35 -9.40 7.51 15.27
N PRO A 36 -8.61 8.56 15.57
CA PRO A 36 -7.16 8.44 15.61
C PRO A 36 -6.69 7.49 16.72
N ASN A 37 -7.48 7.27 17.78
CA ASN A 37 -7.14 6.28 18.80
C ASN A 37 -7.19 4.85 18.24
N VAL A 38 -8.19 4.54 17.41
CA VAL A 38 -8.27 3.22 16.77
C VAL A 38 -7.12 3.03 15.79
N LEU A 39 -6.81 4.05 14.99
CA LEU A 39 -5.74 4.00 14.00
C LEU A 39 -4.38 3.79 14.67
N VAL A 40 -4.00 4.66 15.61
CA VAL A 40 -2.69 4.59 16.27
C VAL A 40 -2.55 3.31 17.08
N ASN A 41 -3.55 2.91 17.86
CA ASN A 41 -3.45 1.66 18.65
C ASN A 41 -3.31 0.39 17.80
N ASN A 42 -3.65 0.42 16.50
CA ASN A 42 -3.42 -0.71 15.59
C ASN A 42 -1.98 -0.83 15.09
N ILE A 43 -1.19 0.25 15.16
CA ILE A 43 0.20 0.28 14.69
C ILE A 43 1.23 0.38 15.83
N LEU A 44 0.79 0.61 17.07
CA LEU A 44 1.69 0.72 18.21
C LEU A 44 2.25 -0.63 18.66
N SER A 45 3.54 -0.64 18.96
CA SER A 45 4.22 -1.70 19.70
C SER A 45 4.32 -1.37 21.19
N SER A 46 4.65 -2.37 22.01
CA SER A 46 4.92 -2.19 23.44
C SER A 46 6.04 -1.17 23.69
N GLY A 47 5.93 -0.37 24.76
CA GLY A 47 6.96 0.58 25.18
C GLY A 47 6.88 1.96 24.53
N ILE A 48 5.83 2.20 23.74
CA ILE A 48 5.51 3.51 23.16
C ILE A 48 4.28 4.09 23.87
N THR A 49 4.39 5.31 24.35
CA THR A 49 3.25 6.10 24.86
C THR A 49 2.92 7.19 23.85
N VAL A 50 1.65 7.37 23.53
CA VAL A 50 1.19 8.36 22.54
C VAL A 50 0.33 9.45 23.18
N LEU A 51 0.42 10.65 22.61
CA LEU A 51 -0.27 11.85 23.04
C LEU A 51 -0.73 12.65 21.81
N ASN A 52 -1.70 13.54 22.00
CA ASN A 52 -2.15 14.49 20.97
C ASN A 52 -2.52 13.87 19.62
N LEU A 53 -3.20 12.71 19.65
CA LEU A 53 -3.59 11.98 18.45
C LEU A 53 -4.64 12.78 17.68
N THR A 54 -4.40 13.00 16.40
CA THR A 54 -5.29 13.71 15.49
C THR A 54 -5.34 13.03 14.14
N TYR A 55 -6.53 12.94 13.57
CA TYR A 55 -6.74 12.54 12.18
C TYR A 55 -7.41 13.70 11.45
N ASN A 56 -6.82 14.11 10.34
CA ASN A 56 -7.36 15.12 9.43
C ASN A 56 -7.48 14.53 8.04
N GLY A 57 -8.71 14.25 7.62
CA GLY A 57 -9.02 13.62 6.35
C GLY A 57 -10.50 13.25 6.30
N ALA A 58 -10.92 12.68 5.19
CA ALA A 58 -12.31 12.28 5.03
C ALA A 58 -12.61 11.04 5.88
N ALA A 59 -13.86 10.90 6.34
CA ALA A 59 -14.29 9.72 7.08
C ALA A 59 -14.04 8.38 6.35
N PRO A 60 -14.24 8.25 5.02
CA PRO A 60 -13.92 7.01 4.30
C PRO A 60 -12.44 6.88 3.90
N ALA A 61 -11.62 7.91 4.11
CA ALA A 61 -10.23 7.97 3.65
C ALA A 61 -9.23 7.27 4.61
N SER A 62 -9.74 6.59 5.64
CA SER A 62 -8.93 5.85 6.59
C SER A 62 -9.66 4.64 7.20
N GLY A 63 -8.88 3.69 7.69
CA GLY A 63 -9.40 2.49 8.31
C GLY A 63 -8.31 1.58 8.87
N THR A 64 -8.73 0.43 9.38
CA THR A 64 -7.86 -0.71 9.67
C THR A 64 -8.04 -1.79 8.61
N PHE A 65 -7.02 -2.61 8.40
CA PHE A 65 -7.10 -3.78 7.52
C PHE A 65 -6.59 -5.06 8.19
N THR A 66 -7.07 -6.20 7.69
CA THR A 66 -6.56 -7.54 8.00
C THR A 66 -6.37 -8.36 6.73
N ASP A 67 -5.77 -9.55 6.86
CA ASP A 67 -5.56 -10.53 5.79
C ASP A 67 -4.57 -10.08 4.71
N GLY A 68 -3.72 -9.10 5.04
CA GLY A 68 -2.76 -8.54 4.08
C GLY A 68 -1.65 -9.50 3.66
N LEU A 69 -1.27 -10.49 4.49
CA LEU A 69 -0.34 -11.54 4.05
C LEU A 69 -0.97 -12.44 2.99
N SER A 70 -2.22 -12.85 3.21
CA SER A 70 -3.00 -13.65 2.25
C SER A 70 -3.29 -12.86 0.95
N SER A 71 -3.34 -11.53 1.05
CA SER A 71 -3.48 -10.62 -0.10
C SER A 71 -2.15 -10.25 -0.78
N GLY A 72 -0.99 -10.75 -0.32
CA GLY A 72 0.30 -10.50 -0.96
C GLY A 72 0.93 -9.13 -0.65
N ILE A 73 0.43 -8.43 0.38
CA ILE A 73 0.89 -7.08 0.79
C ILE A 73 2.23 -7.13 1.53
N GLY A 74 2.49 -8.23 2.23
CA GLY A 74 3.67 -8.37 3.10
C GLY A 74 3.49 -7.78 4.51
N ILE A 75 2.35 -7.14 4.78
CA ILE A 75 1.91 -6.71 6.12
C ILE A 75 0.56 -7.39 6.39
N ASP A 76 0.40 -8.06 7.53
CA ASP A 76 -0.80 -8.86 7.81
C ASP A 76 -2.02 -8.01 8.20
N LYS A 77 -1.78 -7.00 9.02
CA LYS A 77 -2.78 -6.09 9.54
C LYS A 77 -2.13 -4.76 9.89
N GLY A 78 -2.94 -3.72 9.93
CA GLY A 78 -2.49 -2.36 10.22
C GLY A 78 -3.58 -1.35 9.92
N ILE A 79 -3.17 -0.14 9.54
CA ILE A 79 -4.03 0.93 9.06
C ILE A 79 -3.87 1.16 7.57
N ILE A 80 -4.89 1.79 7.00
CA ILE A 80 -4.88 2.30 5.64
C ILE A 80 -5.21 3.79 5.67
N LEU A 81 -4.40 4.59 4.99
CA LEU A 81 -4.68 6.00 4.70
C LEU A 81 -4.69 6.17 3.19
N THR A 82 -5.71 6.87 2.66
CA THR A 82 -5.85 7.07 1.22
C THR A 82 -6.37 8.46 0.88
N SER A 83 -6.06 8.97 -0.32
CA SER A 83 -6.72 10.15 -0.88
C SER A 83 -8.14 9.85 -1.39
N GLY A 84 -8.51 8.57 -1.51
CA GLY A 84 -9.82 8.10 -1.98
C GLY A 84 -10.71 7.54 -0.88
N ASN A 85 -11.35 6.40 -1.16
CA ASN A 85 -12.15 5.65 -0.20
C ASN A 85 -11.45 4.32 0.11
N ALA A 86 -11.11 4.10 1.37
CA ALA A 86 -10.41 2.91 1.83
C ALA A 86 -11.16 1.63 1.48
N THR A 87 -12.49 1.61 1.44
CA THR A 87 -13.27 0.39 1.10
C THR A 87 -13.10 -0.05 -0.35
N LEU A 88 -12.49 0.76 -1.20
CA LEU A 88 -12.19 0.41 -2.59
C LEU A 88 -10.86 -0.31 -2.73
N ALA A 89 -9.95 -0.17 -1.76
CA ALA A 89 -8.63 -0.82 -1.79
C ALA A 89 -8.65 -2.37 -1.92
N PRO A 90 -9.64 -3.12 -1.41
CA PRO A 90 -9.77 -4.55 -1.66
C PRO A 90 -10.07 -4.79 -3.14
N GLY A 91 -9.18 -5.52 -3.81
CA GLY A 91 -9.32 -5.82 -5.23
C GLY A 91 -10.49 -6.76 -5.59
N PRO A 92 -10.66 -7.05 -6.89
CA PRO A 92 -9.86 -6.52 -7.99
C PRO A 92 -10.30 -5.10 -8.37
N ASN A 93 -9.33 -4.23 -8.65
CA ASN A 93 -9.63 -3.00 -9.38
C ASN A 93 -10.01 -3.38 -10.83
N ASN A 94 -11.21 -2.98 -11.27
CA ASN A 94 -11.74 -3.26 -12.61
C ASN A 94 -11.96 -2.00 -13.45
N SER A 95 -11.52 -0.82 -12.97
CA SER A 95 -11.69 0.46 -13.65
C SER A 95 -10.71 1.51 -13.13
N ASP A 96 -10.00 2.18 -14.04
CA ASP A 96 -8.96 3.18 -13.74
C ASP A 96 -9.51 4.44 -13.04
N SER A 97 -10.84 4.58 -12.99
CA SER A 97 -11.55 5.71 -12.37
C SER A 97 -12.19 5.38 -11.02
N THR A 98 -11.99 4.16 -10.51
CA THR A 98 -12.53 3.76 -9.21
C THR A 98 -11.84 4.57 -8.12
N THR A 99 -12.54 5.56 -7.57
CA THR A 99 -12.00 6.48 -6.58
C THR A 99 -13.10 6.99 -5.64
N GLY A 100 -12.70 7.69 -4.58
CA GLY A 100 -13.56 8.59 -3.83
C GLY A 100 -13.05 10.02 -3.98
N ASN A 101 -13.88 10.94 -4.48
CA ASN A 101 -13.57 12.37 -4.37
C ASN A 101 -14.05 12.85 -3.00
N ASN A 102 -13.10 13.22 -2.15
CA ASN A 102 -13.41 13.63 -0.79
C ASN A 102 -13.65 15.14 -0.67
N GLY A 103 -13.28 15.92 -1.69
CA GLY A 103 -13.45 17.38 -1.74
C GLY A 103 -12.63 18.11 -0.67
N LEU A 104 -11.54 17.51 -0.20
CA LEU A 104 -10.68 18.09 0.83
C LEU A 104 -9.43 18.73 0.22
N LEU A 105 -8.88 19.69 0.95
CA LEU A 105 -7.61 20.30 0.60
C LEU A 105 -6.46 19.28 0.70
N GLY A 106 -5.39 19.54 -0.04
CA GLY A 106 -4.13 18.82 0.12
C GLY A 106 -3.37 19.19 1.40
N ASP A 107 -2.16 18.65 1.50
CA ASP A 107 -1.25 18.88 2.61
C ASP A 107 -0.11 19.84 2.20
N THR A 108 0.11 20.89 2.99
CA THR A 108 1.11 21.91 2.68
C THR A 108 2.55 21.43 2.84
N ASP A 109 2.79 20.50 3.76
CA ASP A 109 4.13 19.92 3.94
C ASP A 109 4.47 19.03 2.75
N LEU A 110 3.54 18.20 2.28
CA LEU A 110 3.74 17.42 1.05
C LEU A 110 3.95 18.33 -0.18
N ASN A 111 3.18 19.42 -0.31
CA ASN A 111 3.35 20.37 -1.42
C ASN A 111 4.73 21.04 -1.40
N ARG A 112 5.28 21.32 -0.21
CA ARG A 112 6.63 21.89 -0.06
C ARG A 112 7.70 21.00 -0.68
N TRP A 113 7.50 19.69 -0.60
CA TRP A 113 8.43 18.69 -1.11
C TRP A 113 8.09 18.19 -2.53
N ASN A 114 7.00 18.67 -3.11
CA ASN A 114 6.61 18.39 -4.50
C ASN A 114 6.37 19.72 -5.28
N PRO A 115 7.43 20.51 -5.51
CA PRO A 115 7.29 21.85 -6.09
C PRO A 115 6.67 21.80 -7.49
N GLY A 116 5.68 22.65 -7.72
CA GLY A 116 4.93 22.72 -8.98
C GLY A 116 3.65 21.89 -9.01
N PHE A 117 3.35 21.15 -7.94
CA PHE A 117 2.14 20.35 -7.79
C PHE A 117 1.42 20.69 -6.47
N SER A 118 0.09 20.56 -6.51
CA SER A 118 -0.76 20.65 -5.32
C SER A 118 -1.39 19.29 -5.07
N THR A 119 -1.22 18.78 -3.87
CA THR A 119 -1.97 17.62 -3.37
C THR A 119 -3.44 17.98 -3.16
N GLN A 120 -4.30 16.98 -3.16
CA GLN A 120 -5.74 17.07 -2.90
C GLN A 120 -6.15 15.86 -2.06
N ASP A 121 -7.27 15.98 -1.36
CA ASP A 121 -7.85 14.91 -0.55
C ASP A 121 -6.85 14.31 0.47
N ALA A 122 -6.15 15.18 1.21
CA ALA A 122 -5.16 14.72 2.19
C ALA A 122 -5.80 13.89 3.31
N SER A 123 -5.14 12.80 3.68
CA SER A 123 -5.44 11.94 4.82
C SER A 123 -4.21 11.89 5.72
N VAL A 124 -4.28 12.59 6.86
CA VAL A 124 -3.15 12.88 7.73
C VAL A 124 -3.43 12.35 9.13
N LEU A 125 -2.56 11.47 9.63
CA LEU A 125 -2.56 10.98 11.00
C LEU A 125 -1.34 11.54 11.72
N THR A 126 -1.56 12.31 12.79
CA THR A 126 -0.50 12.95 13.57
C THR A 126 -0.65 12.60 15.04
N PHE A 127 0.45 12.26 15.70
CA PHE A 127 0.50 12.03 17.13
C PHE A 127 1.90 12.29 17.66
N ASP A 128 1.98 12.69 18.92
CA ASP A 128 3.23 12.74 19.67
C ASP A 128 3.47 11.40 20.34
N PHE A 129 4.73 11.03 20.54
CA PHE A 129 5.05 9.82 21.29
C PHE A 129 6.30 9.97 22.16
N THR A 130 6.38 9.16 23.20
CA THR A 130 7.60 8.87 23.94
C THR A 130 7.87 7.38 23.89
N SER A 131 9.14 6.99 23.79
CA SER A 131 9.57 5.59 23.76
C SER A 131 10.50 5.33 24.94
N ASP A 132 10.21 4.25 25.69
CA ASP A 132 11.13 3.70 26.69
C ASP A 132 12.15 2.74 26.05
N THR A 133 12.04 2.55 24.73
CA THR A 133 12.87 1.67 23.90
C THR A 133 13.75 2.50 22.97
N GLY A 134 14.74 1.86 22.34
CA GLY A 134 15.70 2.50 21.42
C GLY A 134 15.08 2.89 20.07
N ASP A 135 15.59 2.29 19.00
CA ASP A 135 15.21 2.65 17.63
C ASP A 135 13.74 2.35 17.32
N LEU A 136 13.14 3.18 16.45
CA LEU A 136 11.77 3.01 15.96
C LEU A 136 11.80 2.50 14.52
N PHE A 137 10.92 1.54 14.24
CA PHE A 137 10.78 0.94 12.92
C PHE A 137 9.34 1.11 12.45
N PHE A 138 9.18 1.46 11.18
CA PHE A 138 7.90 1.60 10.53
C PHE A 138 7.91 0.78 9.25
N ASN A 139 6.95 -0.13 9.12
CA ASN A 139 6.67 -0.83 7.88
C ASN A 139 5.57 -0.07 7.15
N TYR A 140 5.71 0.07 5.83
CA TYR A 140 4.67 0.66 5.01
C TYR A 140 4.70 0.03 3.62
N VAL A 141 3.54 0.02 2.97
CA VAL A 141 3.35 -0.29 1.56
C VAL A 141 2.62 0.88 0.95
N PHE A 142 3.20 1.46 -0.11
CA PHE A 142 2.56 2.50 -0.90
C PHE A 142 2.05 1.88 -2.20
N ALA A 143 0.74 1.96 -2.45
CA ALA A 143 0.10 1.38 -3.63
C ALA A 143 -0.76 2.43 -4.34
N SER A 144 -0.50 2.74 -5.62
CA SER A 144 -1.26 3.70 -6.44
C SER A 144 -1.79 3.04 -7.73
N GLU A 145 -2.98 3.43 -8.21
CA GLU A 145 -3.51 3.01 -9.54
C GLU A 145 -2.64 3.54 -10.67
N GLU A 146 -2.04 4.72 -10.45
CA GLU A 146 -1.38 5.49 -11.51
C GLU A 146 -0.07 4.82 -11.95
N TYR A 147 0.36 3.78 -11.23
CA TYR A 147 1.59 3.02 -11.49
C TYR A 147 1.63 2.40 -12.90
N ASN A 148 0.49 1.95 -13.44
CA ASN A 148 0.47 1.30 -14.76
C ASN A 148 0.15 2.23 -15.94
N GLU A 149 -0.40 3.42 -15.73
CA GLU A 149 -0.93 4.21 -16.85
C GLU A 149 -0.55 5.69 -16.94
N PHE A 150 0.10 6.33 -15.97
CA PHE A 150 0.34 7.78 -16.10
C PHE A 150 1.67 8.29 -15.54
N SER A 151 2.75 8.00 -16.24
CA SER A 151 4.02 8.73 -16.07
C SER A 151 3.99 10.18 -16.60
N ASN A 152 2.84 10.70 -17.05
CA ASN A 152 2.67 12.04 -17.65
C ASN A 152 1.33 12.75 -17.31
N SER A 153 0.55 12.30 -16.32
CA SER A 153 -0.63 13.05 -15.87
C SER A 153 -0.29 14.06 -14.77
N SER A 154 -1.10 15.10 -14.63
CA SER A 154 -0.98 16.13 -13.59
C SER A 154 -1.36 15.63 -12.18
N PHE A 155 -1.88 14.41 -12.08
CA PHE A 155 -2.27 13.77 -10.82
C PHE A 155 -1.20 12.73 -10.51
N ASN A 156 -0.47 12.98 -9.44
CA ASN A 156 0.59 12.12 -8.98
C ASN A 156 0.47 12.04 -7.46
N ASP A 157 0.26 10.83 -6.98
CA ASP A 157 0.11 10.58 -5.57
C ASP A 157 1.46 10.67 -4.83
N VAL A 158 1.41 11.23 -3.61
CA VAL A 158 2.58 11.44 -2.76
C VAL A 158 2.28 10.95 -1.35
N PHE A 159 3.25 10.26 -0.76
CA PHE A 159 3.26 9.88 0.65
C PHE A 159 4.45 10.51 1.35
N GLY A 160 4.26 10.92 2.61
CA GLY A 160 5.33 11.42 3.47
C GLY A 160 5.18 10.90 4.90
N PHE A 161 6.32 10.51 5.48
CA PHE A 161 6.45 10.26 6.91
C PHE A 161 7.37 11.33 7.52
N PHE A 162 6.86 12.02 8.53
CA PHE A 162 7.53 13.15 9.16
C PHE A 162 7.77 12.85 10.64
N ALA A 163 8.99 13.08 11.12
CA ALA A 163 9.33 13.04 12.53
C ALA A 163 9.78 14.44 12.96
N ALA A 164 9.13 14.98 14.00
CA ALA A 164 9.38 16.34 14.48
C ALA A 164 9.38 17.41 13.35
N HIS A 165 8.39 17.33 12.45
CA HIS A 165 8.21 18.19 11.26
C HIS A 165 9.37 18.14 10.24
N THR A 166 10.27 17.16 10.39
CA THR A 166 11.32 16.86 9.42
C THR A 166 10.92 15.62 8.64
N ALA A 167 10.98 15.70 7.32
CA ALA A 167 10.70 14.56 6.47
C ALA A 167 11.74 13.46 6.69
N VAL A 168 11.27 12.26 7.04
CA VAL A 168 12.11 11.07 7.19
C VAL A 168 12.01 10.22 5.92
N VAL A 169 10.81 10.09 5.35
CA VAL A 169 10.55 9.41 4.08
C VAL A 169 9.59 10.25 3.25
N ILE A 170 9.88 10.42 1.95
CA ILE A 170 8.95 10.99 0.98
C ILE A 170 8.98 10.10 -0.26
N ILE A 171 7.83 9.63 -0.68
CA ILE A 171 7.65 8.84 -1.91
C ILE A 171 6.67 9.57 -2.80
N SER A 172 7.08 9.78 -4.04
CA SER A 172 6.27 10.41 -5.08
C SER A 172 6.21 9.43 -6.24
N ALA A 173 5.01 9.08 -6.72
CA ALA A 173 4.88 8.12 -7.83
C ALA A 173 5.49 8.64 -9.15
N SER A 174 5.82 9.95 -9.25
CA SER A 174 6.54 10.58 -10.37
C SER A 174 8.06 10.39 -10.31
N LEU A 175 8.63 10.14 -9.12
CA LEU A 175 10.08 10.08 -8.93
C LEU A 175 10.45 8.85 -8.09
N THR A 176 11.05 7.86 -8.76
CA THR A 176 11.65 6.61 -8.24
C THR A 176 10.74 5.37 -8.16
N SER A 177 10.95 4.48 -9.13
CA SER A 177 10.60 3.06 -9.05
C SER A 177 11.45 2.40 -7.96
N ILE A 178 10.88 2.19 -6.77
CA ILE A 178 11.42 1.23 -5.80
C ILE A 178 10.56 -0.03 -5.93
N ARG A 179 11.14 -1.06 -6.57
CA ARG A 179 10.57 -2.40 -6.59
C ARG A 179 10.69 -3.03 -5.20
N PRO A 180 9.60 -3.49 -4.55
CA PRO A 180 9.72 -4.59 -3.61
C PRO A 180 10.26 -5.80 -4.38
N SER A 181 11.14 -6.59 -3.75
CA SER A 181 11.89 -7.69 -4.36
C SER A 181 11.06 -8.93 -4.76
N SER A 182 9.76 -8.77 -5.01
CA SER A 182 8.90 -9.82 -5.56
C SER A 182 7.88 -9.22 -6.51
N SER A 183 7.88 -9.70 -7.75
CA SER A 183 6.89 -9.41 -8.79
C SER A 183 5.53 -10.00 -8.43
N CYS A 184 4.83 -9.37 -7.47
CA CYS A 184 3.43 -9.64 -7.16
C CYS A 184 2.56 -8.64 -7.93
N PRO A 185 1.53 -9.07 -8.67
CA PRO A 185 0.51 -8.17 -9.18
C PRO A 185 -0.21 -7.54 -7.97
N ILE A 186 0.02 -6.25 -7.73
CA ILE A 186 -0.65 -5.50 -6.67
C ILE A 186 -2.14 -5.33 -7.05
N PRO A 187 -3.10 -5.89 -6.29
CA PRO A 187 -4.52 -5.89 -6.65
C PRO A 187 -5.27 -4.64 -6.14
N PHE A 188 -4.57 -3.54 -5.83
CA PHE A 188 -5.13 -2.42 -5.08
C PHE A 188 -5.84 -1.38 -5.93
N ASN A 189 -6.70 -0.62 -5.24
CA ASN A 189 -7.37 0.59 -5.72
C ASN A 189 -6.83 1.87 -5.05
N LYS A 190 -5.82 2.52 -5.67
CA LYS A 190 -5.28 3.90 -5.50
C LYS A 190 -4.54 4.14 -4.22
N SER A 191 -3.77 5.24 -4.22
CA SER A 191 -2.80 5.63 -3.20
C SER A 191 -3.29 5.39 -1.82
N SER A 192 -2.91 4.21 -1.39
CA SER A 192 -3.18 3.64 -0.11
C SER A 192 -1.80 3.42 0.46
N VAL A 193 -1.53 4.15 1.53
CA VAL A 193 -0.46 3.77 2.43
C VAL A 193 -1.08 2.79 3.37
N ILE A 194 -0.64 1.56 3.24
CA ILE A 194 -0.96 0.48 4.17
C ILE A 194 0.24 0.41 5.11
N ALA A 195 0.01 0.75 6.38
CA ALA A 195 1.02 0.79 7.44
C ALA A 195 0.63 -0.14 8.59
#